data_AF-A0A1A7YF90-F1
#
_entry.id   AF-A0A1A7YF90-F1
#
_cell.length_a   1.000
_cell.length_b   1.000
_cell.length_c   1.000
_cell.angle_alpha   90.00
_cell.angle_beta   90.00
_cell.angle_gamma   90.00
#
_symmetry.space_group_name_H-M   'P 1'
#
loop_
_entity.id
_entity.type
_entity.pdbx_description
1 polymer ?
#
loop_
_entity_poly.entity_id
_entity_poly.type
_entity_poly.pdbx_seq_one_letter_code
_entity_poly.pdbx_strand_id
1 'polypeptide(L)'
;GVGGTDPTSEQQLHFRCSTGSHNTSLNNFPLKNSVALASVTLPATLFPPDAAADCKLQFVAFRTGSFFPLLLNSSNKLEHSCRRCVNTPVIFAGLSGCNMWNYSEPIWVSLRHSSPGSDAVAAQWMPRGPESQGSWSQEGCQLVHSDSSTSTMRCSVLSNYAVLQEVPDFPHPSLISVRVL
;
A
#
# COMPACT_ATOMS: atom_id res chain seq x y z
N GLY A 1 -34.95 20.57 20.50
CA GLY A 1 -33.56 20.09 20.61
C GLY A 1 -33.30 19.21 19.42
N VAL A 2 -32.51 19.68 18.47
CA VAL A 2 -32.13 18.92 17.27
C VAL A 2 -30.77 18.33 17.57
N GLY A 3 -30.73 17.02 17.81
CA GLY A 3 -29.50 16.26 17.98
C GLY A 3 -28.76 16.23 16.65
N GLY A 4 -27.56 16.82 16.63
CA GLY A 4 -26.65 16.71 15.50
C GLY A 4 -26.30 15.24 15.29
N THR A 5 -26.54 14.76 14.07
CA THR A 5 -25.86 13.57 13.57
C THR A 5 -24.38 13.93 13.46
N ASP A 6 -23.57 13.40 14.37
CA ASP A 6 -22.11 13.43 14.22
C ASP A 6 -21.77 12.88 12.83
N PRO A 7 -20.97 13.60 12.03
CA PRO A 7 -20.53 13.09 10.74
C PRO A 7 -19.78 11.78 11.01
N THR A 8 -20.26 10.71 10.37
CA THR A 8 -19.55 9.46 10.08
C THR A 8 -18.12 9.42 10.64
N SER A 9 -17.87 8.60 11.66
CA SER A 9 -16.51 8.30 12.14
C SER A 9 -15.62 7.94 10.94
N GLU A 10 -14.90 8.93 10.41
CA GLU A 10 -13.88 8.68 9.42
C GLU A 10 -12.82 7.86 10.16
N GLN A 11 -12.72 6.57 9.84
CA GLN A 11 -11.81 5.63 10.49
C GLN A 11 -10.36 6.06 10.31
N GLN A 12 -9.87 6.95 11.17
CA GLN A 12 -8.56 7.58 11.07
C GLN A 12 -7.47 6.51 11.09
N LEU A 13 -6.49 6.63 10.19
CA LEU A 13 -5.32 5.76 10.22
C LEU A 13 -4.42 6.20 11.38
N HIS A 14 -3.99 5.24 12.19
CA HIS A 14 -3.06 5.48 13.29
C HIS A 14 -1.74 4.77 13.03
N PHE A 15 -0.64 5.47 13.27
CA PHE A 15 0.70 4.90 13.21
C PHE A 15 1.11 4.37 14.58
N ARG A 16 1.76 3.21 14.57
CA ARG A 16 2.45 2.66 15.73
C ARG A 16 3.87 2.29 15.31
N CYS A 17 4.85 2.80 16.05
CA CYS A 17 6.25 2.45 15.87
C CYS A 17 6.71 1.61 17.07
N SER A 18 7.48 0.56 16.80
CA SER A 18 8.14 -0.27 17.81
C SER A 18 9.54 -0.59 17.35
N THR A 19 10.52 -0.53 18.26
CA THR A 19 11.91 -0.92 18.01
C THR A 19 12.15 -2.37 18.44
N GLY A 20 13.12 -3.04 17.82
CA GLY A 20 13.49 -4.43 18.13
C GLY A 20 13.09 -5.44 17.04
N SER A 21 13.65 -6.65 17.14
CA SER A 21 13.37 -7.75 16.19
C SER A 21 12.06 -8.44 16.58
N HIS A 22 10.94 -7.88 16.10
CA HIS A 22 9.63 -8.49 16.27
C HIS A 22 9.11 -8.95 14.90
N ASN A 23 8.74 -10.22 14.80
CA ASN A 23 7.97 -10.73 13.67
C ASN A 23 6.53 -10.23 13.80
N THR A 24 6.28 -8.99 13.37
CA THR A 24 4.96 -8.37 13.42
C THR A 24 4.09 -8.86 12.27
N SER A 25 3.30 -9.88 12.54
CA SER A 25 2.20 -10.30 11.67
C SER A 25 1.04 -9.32 11.75
N LEU A 26 0.42 -9.02 10.60
CA LEU A 26 -0.82 -8.23 10.54
C LEU A 26 -2.01 -8.92 11.23
N ASN A 27 -1.96 -10.24 11.41
CA ASN A 27 -3.05 -11.01 12.01
C ASN A 27 -3.00 -11.02 13.53
N ASN A 28 -1.81 -10.87 14.12
CA ASN A 28 -1.60 -10.85 15.57
C ASN A 28 -1.24 -9.44 16.06
N PHE A 29 -2.02 -8.44 15.67
CA PHE A 29 -1.80 -7.06 16.11
C PHE A 29 -2.31 -6.86 17.55
N PRO A 30 -1.46 -6.54 18.53
CA PRO A 30 -1.82 -6.57 19.96
C PRO A 30 -2.51 -5.29 20.41
N LEU A 31 -3.57 -4.88 19.71
CA LEU A 31 -4.38 -3.71 20.06
C LEU A 31 -5.86 -4.08 20.01
N LYS A 32 -6.56 -3.87 21.12
CA LYS A 32 -8.00 -4.16 21.23
C LYS A 32 -8.78 -3.20 20.33
N ASN A 33 -9.74 -3.72 19.57
CA ASN A 33 -10.60 -2.96 18.66
C ASN A 33 -9.84 -2.23 17.53
N SER A 34 -8.68 -2.73 17.10
CA SER A 34 -7.97 -2.19 15.93
C SER A 34 -7.49 -3.31 15.03
N VAL A 35 -7.39 -2.99 13.74
CA VAL A 35 -6.92 -3.92 12.71
C VAL A 35 -5.67 -3.33 12.08
N ALA A 36 -4.59 -4.12 11.99
CA ALA A 36 -3.41 -3.71 11.24
C ALA A 36 -3.70 -3.83 9.72
N LEU A 37 -3.57 -2.71 9.02
CA LEU A 37 -3.77 -2.63 7.57
C LEU A 37 -2.46 -2.72 6.79
N ALA A 38 -1.37 -2.22 7.38
CA ALA A 38 -0.04 -2.24 6.79
C ALA A 38 1.02 -2.31 7.90
N SER A 39 2.16 -2.93 7.59
CA SER A 39 3.37 -2.87 8.39
C SER A 39 4.58 -2.69 7.49
N VAL A 40 5.54 -1.88 7.93
CA VAL A 40 6.84 -1.72 7.29
C VAL A 40 7.91 -1.93 8.36
N THR A 41 8.83 -2.86 8.10
CA THR A 41 10.00 -3.10 8.95
C THR A 41 11.23 -2.68 8.18
N LEU A 42 11.94 -1.69 8.72
CA LEU A 42 13.18 -1.18 8.14
C LEU A 42 14.37 -1.76 8.91
N PRO A 43 15.36 -2.36 8.23
CA PRO A 43 16.57 -2.82 8.90
C PRO A 43 17.39 -1.62 9.39
N ALA A 44 18.01 -1.75 10.56
CA ALA A 44 18.84 -0.68 11.13
C ALA A 44 20.04 -0.34 10.24
N THR A 45 20.53 -1.32 9.46
CA THR A 45 21.63 -1.17 8.51
C THR A 45 21.33 -0.18 7.37
N LEU A 46 20.07 0.13 7.11
CA LEU A 46 19.63 1.09 6.10
C LEU A 46 20.06 2.52 6.45
N PHE A 47 20.19 2.83 7.74
CA PHE A 47 20.56 4.16 8.23
C PHE A 47 22.10 4.30 8.31
N PRO A 48 22.66 5.45 7.94
CA PRO A 48 24.07 5.74 8.16
C PRO A 48 24.40 5.68 9.66
N PRO A 49 25.51 5.05 10.09
CA PRO A 49 25.90 5.01 11.51
C PRO A 49 26.06 6.40 12.12
N ASP A 50 26.60 7.34 11.33
CA ASP A 50 26.81 8.74 11.70
C ASP A 50 25.79 9.66 11.02
N ALA A 51 24.52 9.26 11.04
CA ALA A 51 23.43 10.07 10.48
C ALA A 51 23.37 11.45 11.16
N ALA A 52 23.43 12.51 10.35
CA ALA A 52 23.29 13.88 10.82
C ALA A 52 21.89 14.14 11.41
N ALA A 53 21.75 15.17 12.25
CA ALA A 53 20.50 15.46 12.97
C ALA A 53 19.31 15.82 12.06
N ASP A 54 19.58 16.20 10.80
CA ASP A 54 18.59 16.45 9.76
C ASP A 54 18.14 15.17 9.01
N CYS A 55 18.80 14.03 9.22
CA CYS A 55 18.39 12.72 8.71
C CYS A 55 17.11 12.26 9.41
N LYS A 56 15.99 12.33 8.69
CA LYS A 56 14.64 12.02 9.19
C LYS A 56 14.05 10.84 8.43
N LEU A 57 13.44 9.94 9.20
CA LEU A 57 12.60 8.89 8.68
C LEU A 57 11.17 9.39 8.50
N GLN A 58 10.57 9.10 7.34
CA GLN A 58 9.23 9.54 6.98
C GLN A 58 8.35 8.34 6.64
N PHE A 59 7.10 8.40 7.11
CA PHE A 59 6.06 7.44 6.77
C PHE A 59 4.79 8.17 6.39
N VAL A 60 4.13 7.70 5.33
CA VAL A 60 2.81 8.17 4.92
C VAL A 60 1.96 6.95 4.58
N ALA A 61 0.69 6.97 4.93
CA ALA A 61 -0.23 5.88 4.64
C ALA A 61 -1.48 6.44 3.96
N PHE A 62 -1.82 5.86 2.82
CA PHE A 62 -3.01 6.17 2.06
C PHE A 62 -3.96 4.99 2.19
N ARG A 63 -5.23 5.25 2.54
CA ARG A 63 -6.26 4.20 2.65
C ARG A 63 -6.47 3.46 1.33
N THR A 64 -6.24 4.12 0.19
CA THR A 64 -6.46 3.61 -1.15
C THR A 64 -5.33 4.02 -2.10
N GLY A 65 -5.26 3.36 -3.26
CA GLY A 65 -4.37 3.73 -4.36
C GLY A 65 -4.83 4.94 -5.19
N SER A 66 -5.82 5.72 -4.74
CA SER A 66 -6.47 6.76 -5.57
C SER A 66 -5.53 7.89 -6.02
N PHE A 67 -4.42 8.12 -5.30
CA PHE A 67 -3.39 9.09 -5.67
C PHE A 67 -2.33 8.53 -6.64
N PHE A 68 -2.46 7.27 -7.05
CA PHE A 68 -1.46 6.53 -7.80
C PHE A 68 -2.08 5.93 -9.07
N PRO A 69 -2.30 6.75 -10.11
CA PRO A 69 -3.02 6.34 -11.31
C PRO A 69 -2.32 5.19 -12.04
N LEU A 70 -3.11 4.27 -12.59
CA LEU A 70 -2.62 3.23 -13.49
C LEU A 70 -2.62 3.78 -14.91
N LEU A 71 -1.45 3.81 -15.55
CA LEU A 71 -1.34 4.16 -16.97
C LEU A 71 -1.94 3.02 -17.81
N LEU A 72 -3.17 3.20 -18.28
CA LEU A 72 -3.84 2.28 -19.18
C LEU A 72 -3.63 2.75 -20.63
N ASN A 73 -2.96 1.95 -21.47
CA ASN A 73 -2.78 2.27 -22.88
C ASN A 73 -4.15 2.28 -23.59
N SER A 74 -4.58 3.44 -24.08
CA SER A 74 -5.94 3.69 -24.58
C SER A 74 -6.22 3.20 -26.01
N SER A 75 -5.49 2.20 -26.52
CA SER A 75 -5.62 1.76 -27.93
C SER A 75 -6.53 0.56 -28.16
N ASN A 76 -7.08 -0.09 -27.13
CA ASN A 76 -8.11 -1.14 -27.29
C ASN A 76 -9.30 -0.89 -26.37
N LYS A 77 -10.27 -0.12 -26.87
CA LYS A 77 -11.63 -0.06 -26.30
C LYS A 77 -12.40 -1.32 -26.73
N LEU A 78 -12.09 -2.45 -26.12
CA LEU A 78 -12.99 -3.57 -25.85
C LEU A 78 -12.17 -4.62 -25.09
N GLU A 79 -12.74 -5.18 -24.03
CA GLU A 79 -12.23 -6.38 -23.34
C GLU A 79 -10.95 -6.21 -22.50
N HIS A 80 -11.10 -5.58 -21.33
CA HIS A 80 -10.50 -5.93 -20.02
C HIS A 80 -10.19 -4.66 -19.22
N SER A 81 -11.05 -4.42 -18.23
CA SER A 81 -10.71 -3.80 -16.95
C SER A 81 -9.23 -3.98 -16.61
N CYS A 82 -8.59 -2.94 -16.08
CA CYS A 82 -7.26 -3.00 -15.46
C CYS A 82 -6.88 -4.42 -14.98
N ARG A 83 -5.96 -5.10 -15.69
CA ARG A 83 -5.64 -6.51 -15.39
C ARG A 83 -5.22 -6.67 -13.94
N ARG A 84 -4.44 -5.75 -13.38
CA ARG A 84 -4.17 -5.72 -11.93
C ARG A 84 -4.29 -4.30 -11.40
N CYS A 85 -5.11 -4.11 -10.38
CA CYS A 85 -5.31 -2.81 -9.74
C CYS A 85 -4.80 -2.82 -8.31
N VAL A 86 -4.50 -1.64 -7.77
CA VAL A 86 -4.09 -1.51 -6.36
C VAL A 86 -5.23 -2.00 -5.46
N ASN A 87 -5.01 -3.10 -4.76
CA ASN A 87 -6.00 -3.74 -3.88
C ASN A 87 -5.57 -3.71 -2.42
N THR A 88 -4.71 -2.77 -2.04
CA THR A 88 -4.24 -2.56 -0.67
C THR A 88 -4.20 -1.07 -0.34
N PRO A 89 -4.07 -0.70 0.95
CA PRO A 89 -3.50 0.59 1.30
C PRO A 89 -2.16 0.80 0.59
N VAL A 90 -1.78 2.06 0.40
CA VAL A 90 -0.43 2.42 -0.07
C VAL A 90 0.34 2.95 1.12
N ILE A 91 1.53 2.39 1.39
CA ILE A 91 2.40 2.84 2.47
C ILE A 91 3.72 3.35 1.91
N PHE A 92 4.07 4.58 2.27
CA PHE A 92 5.35 5.21 1.96
C PHE A 92 6.33 5.00 3.12
N ALA A 93 7.57 4.67 2.78
CA ALA A 93 8.72 4.82 3.66
C ALA A 93 9.83 5.55 2.92
N GLY A 94 10.42 6.56 3.55
CA GLY A 94 11.45 7.38 2.93
C GLY A 94 12.39 8.03 3.95
N LEU A 95 13.52 8.52 3.45
CA LEU A 95 14.49 9.31 4.20
C LEU A 95 14.49 10.75 3.67
N SER A 96 14.72 11.70 4.57
CA SER A 96 14.93 13.11 4.25
C SER A 96 16.20 13.59 4.94
N GLY A 97 17.04 14.37 4.25
CA GLY A 97 18.34 14.83 4.77
C GLY A 97 19.47 13.80 4.67
N CYS A 98 19.19 12.56 4.25
CA CYS A 98 20.17 11.49 4.09
C CYS A 98 19.71 10.47 3.05
N ASN A 99 20.64 9.63 2.60
CA ASN A 99 20.37 8.53 1.68
C ASN A 99 20.51 7.19 2.40
N MET A 100 19.92 6.13 1.82
CA MET A 100 20.13 4.76 2.28
C MET A 100 21.63 4.42 2.24
N TRP A 101 22.14 3.87 3.34
CA TRP A 101 23.55 3.52 3.50
C TRP A 101 23.87 2.09 3.05
N ASN A 102 23.07 1.11 3.50
CA ASN A 102 23.25 -0.29 3.15
C ASN A 102 21.97 -0.88 2.55
N TYR A 103 22.15 -1.71 1.52
CA TYR A 103 21.09 -2.36 0.74
C TYR A 103 21.09 -3.89 0.93
N SER A 104 21.93 -4.42 1.84
CA SER A 104 22.10 -5.87 2.03
C SER A 104 20.89 -6.54 2.66
N GLU A 105 20.21 -5.85 3.58
CA GLU A 105 19.00 -6.34 4.23
C GLU A 105 17.76 -5.71 3.59
N PRO A 106 16.70 -6.49 3.33
CA PRO A 106 15.51 -5.97 2.69
C PRO A 106 14.62 -5.21 3.68
N ILE A 107 13.85 -4.28 3.13
CA ILE A 107 12.68 -3.69 3.77
C ILE A 107 11.54 -4.70 3.68
N TRP A 108 10.94 -5.04 4.81
CA TRP A 108 9.77 -5.92 4.84
C TRP A 108 8.49 -5.11 4.87
N VAL A 109 7.54 -5.44 4.00
CA VAL A 109 6.25 -4.78 3.96
C VAL A 109 5.16 -5.85 3.97
N SER A 110 4.19 -5.73 4.87
CA SER A 110 2.98 -6.55 4.82
C SER A 110 1.77 -5.64 4.66
N LEU A 111 0.87 -6.00 3.75
CA LEU A 111 -0.32 -5.22 3.40
C LEU A 111 -1.56 -6.09 3.46
N ARG A 112 -2.63 -5.56 4.04
CA ARG A 112 -3.96 -6.18 4.04
C ARG A 112 -4.69 -5.83 2.75
N HIS A 113 -5.29 -6.83 2.11
CA HIS A 113 -6.11 -6.66 0.92
C HIS A 113 -7.42 -5.96 1.27
N SER A 114 -7.87 -5.05 0.40
CA SER A 114 -9.16 -4.38 0.51
C SER A 114 -10.31 -5.31 0.14
N SER A 115 -10.05 -6.29 -0.73
CA SER A 115 -11.01 -7.30 -1.18
C SER A 115 -10.29 -8.59 -1.58
N PRO A 116 -10.98 -9.75 -1.66
CA PRO A 116 -10.41 -10.95 -2.24
C PRO A 116 -9.96 -10.70 -3.69
N GLY A 117 -8.74 -11.10 -4.01
CA GLY A 117 -8.17 -10.95 -5.35
C GLY A 117 -7.21 -12.08 -5.68
N SER A 118 -6.77 -12.13 -6.93
CA SER A 118 -5.86 -13.16 -7.44
C SER A 118 -4.67 -12.52 -8.17
N ASP A 119 -3.68 -13.36 -8.52
CA ASP A 119 -2.50 -12.94 -9.29
C ASP A 119 -1.77 -11.70 -8.69
N ALA A 120 -1.49 -11.79 -7.38
CA ALA A 120 -0.88 -10.71 -6.62
C ALA A 120 0.54 -10.40 -7.08
N VAL A 121 0.86 -9.11 -7.19
CA VAL A 121 2.22 -8.63 -7.46
C VAL A 121 2.60 -7.52 -6.48
N ALA A 122 3.82 -7.62 -5.95
CA ALA A 122 4.43 -6.58 -5.14
C ALA A 122 4.91 -5.44 -6.05
N ALA A 123 4.54 -4.20 -5.73
CA ALA A 123 4.95 -3.05 -6.53
C ALA A 123 5.37 -1.86 -5.67
N GLN A 124 6.23 -1.04 -6.25
CA GLN A 124 6.63 0.26 -5.74
C GLN A 124 6.29 1.35 -6.76
N TRP A 125 6.02 2.57 -6.27
CA TRP A 125 5.73 3.70 -7.13
C TRP A 125 7.02 4.36 -7.62
N MET A 126 7.27 4.28 -8.92
CA MET A 126 8.43 4.88 -9.56
C MET A 126 8.04 6.22 -10.19
N PRO A 127 8.59 7.36 -9.72
CA PRO A 127 8.43 8.64 -10.41
C PRO A 127 9.12 8.57 -11.78
N ARG A 128 8.42 8.95 -12.85
CA ARG A 128 8.95 8.88 -14.23
C ARG A 128 9.64 10.18 -14.71
N GLY A 129 9.79 11.17 -13.82
CA GLY A 129 10.42 12.45 -14.11
C GLY A 129 9.60 13.64 -13.57
N PRO A 130 10.07 14.88 -13.79
CA PRO A 130 9.46 16.09 -13.23
C PRO A 130 8.04 16.36 -13.74
N GLU A 131 7.73 15.95 -14.97
CA GLU A 131 6.45 16.28 -15.64
C GLU A 131 5.54 15.08 -15.90
N SER A 132 5.96 13.87 -15.55
CA SER A 132 5.17 12.66 -15.78
C SER A 132 4.52 12.19 -14.48
N GLN A 133 3.26 11.76 -14.58
CA GLN A 133 2.67 10.91 -13.55
C GLN A 133 3.51 9.62 -13.47
N GLY A 134 3.94 9.25 -12.26
CA GLY A 134 4.76 8.05 -12.04
C GLY A 134 4.02 6.76 -12.44
N SER A 135 4.64 5.61 -12.16
CA SER A 135 4.00 4.32 -12.41
C SER A 135 4.39 3.27 -11.40
N TRP A 136 3.49 2.32 -11.17
CA TRP A 136 3.81 1.09 -10.44
C TRP A 136 4.86 0.26 -11.20
N SER A 137 5.90 -0.16 -10.49
CA SER A 137 6.95 -1.05 -10.96
C SER A 137 7.15 -2.19 -9.97
N GLN A 138 7.39 -3.40 -10.47
CA GLN A 138 7.78 -4.54 -9.64
C GLN A 138 9.29 -4.52 -9.32
N GLU A 139 10.05 -3.63 -9.97
CA GLU A 139 11.49 -3.55 -9.78
C GLU A 139 11.85 -3.15 -8.36
N GLY A 140 12.77 -3.91 -7.76
CA GLY A 140 13.23 -3.70 -6.39
C GLY A 140 12.27 -4.22 -5.32
N CYS A 141 11.15 -4.84 -5.68
CA CYS A 141 10.24 -5.49 -4.73
C CYS A 141 9.92 -6.91 -5.18
N GLN A 142 9.79 -7.82 -4.22
CA GLN A 142 9.46 -9.23 -4.47
C GLN A 142 8.39 -9.67 -3.51
N LEU A 143 7.34 -10.28 -4.06
CA LEU A 143 6.30 -10.92 -3.26
C LEU A 143 6.88 -12.16 -2.61
N VAL A 144 6.74 -12.27 -1.28
CA VAL A 144 7.24 -13.41 -0.50
C VAL A 144 6.10 -14.38 -0.19
N HIS A 145 4.95 -13.83 0.20
CA HIS A 145 3.75 -14.61 0.49
C HIS A 145 2.52 -13.77 0.17
N SER A 146 1.44 -14.44 -0.24
CA SER A 146 0.14 -13.83 -0.44
C SER A 146 -0.94 -14.87 -0.14
N ASP A 147 -1.89 -14.50 0.70
CA ASP A 147 -3.11 -15.26 0.99
C ASP A 147 -4.36 -14.46 0.54
N SER A 148 -5.56 -14.89 0.91
CA SER A 148 -6.80 -14.20 0.49
C SER A 148 -6.96 -12.79 1.08
N SER A 149 -6.22 -12.46 2.13
CA SER A 149 -6.42 -11.27 2.98
C SER A 149 -5.17 -10.43 3.18
N THR A 150 -3.98 -11.00 3.04
CA THR A 150 -2.71 -10.30 3.27
C THR A 150 -1.64 -10.73 2.28
N SER A 151 -0.74 -9.81 1.99
CA SER A 151 0.48 -10.06 1.22
C SER A 151 1.69 -9.52 1.97
N THR A 152 2.76 -10.29 1.95
CA THR A 152 4.07 -9.91 2.48
C THR A 152 5.06 -9.85 1.33
N MET A 153 5.81 -8.75 1.26
CA MET A 153 6.84 -8.51 0.26
C MET A 153 8.12 -8.01 0.92
N ARG A 154 9.21 -8.18 0.19
CA ARG A 154 10.53 -7.64 0.52
C ARG A 154 10.95 -6.67 -0.56
N CYS A 155 11.47 -5.51 -0.18
CA CYS A 155 11.89 -4.46 -1.10
C CYS A 155 13.32 -3.99 -0.81
N SER A 156 14.06 -3.60 -1.84
CA SER A 156 15.42 -3.06 -1.76
C SER A 156 15.47 -1.54 -1.96
N VAL A 157 14.32 -0.89 -2.15
CA VAL A 157 14.19 0.55 -2.41
C VAL A 157 13.19 1.18 -1.45
N LEU A 158 13.44 2.41 -1.00
CA LEU A 158 12.47 3.26 -0.31
C LEU A 158 11.50 3.87 -1.32
N SER A 159 10.19 3.70 -1.10
CA SER A 159 9.15 4.19 -2.02
C SER A 159 7.77 4.15 -1.36
N ASN A 160 6.73 4.40 -2.17
CA ASN A 160 5.36 3.99 -1.89
C ASN A 160 5.18 2.55 -2.33
N TYR A 161 4.65 1.70 -1.46
CA TYR A 161 4.44 0.28 -1.75
C TYR A 161 2.97 -0.07 -1.81
N ALA A 162 2.63 -0.98 -2.72
CA ALA A 162 1.29 -1.53 -2.87
C ALA A 162 1.35 -2.98 -3.38
N VAL A 163 0.24 -3.69 -3.25
CA VAL A 163 0.01 -4.95 -3.95
C VAL A 163 -1.08 -4.74 -4.99
N LEU A 164 -0.77 -5.11 -6.23
CA LEU A 164 -1.72 -5.06 -7.34
C LEU A 164 -2.27 -6.47 -7.56
N GLN A 165 -3.58 -6.58 -7.76
CA GLN A 165 -4.28 -7.86 -7.94
C GLN A 165 -5.33 -7.77 -9.05
N GLU A 166 -5.64 -8.93 -9.64
CA GLU A 166 -6.88 -9.19 -10.36
C GLU A 166 -8.01 -9.25 -9.33
N VAL A 167 -8.81 -8.18 -9.24
CA VAL A 167 -9.99 -8.12 -8.38
C VAL A 167 -11.21 -8.42 -9.25
N PRO A 168 -12.07 -9.39 -8.89
CA PRO A 168 -13.29 -9.63 -9.63
C PRO A 168 -14.15 -8.36 -9.65
N ASP A 169 -14.60 -7.96 -10.83
CA ASP A 169 -15.71 -7.01 -10.92
C ASP A 169 -16.94 -7.69 -10.34
N PHE A 170 -17.21 -7.48 -9.04
CA PHE A 170 -18.51 -7.81 -8.51
C PHE A 170 -19.51 -6.93 -9.26
N PRO A 171 -20.47 -7.49 -10.02
CA PRO A 171 -21.52 -6.67 -10.56
C PRO A 171 -22.19 -5.98 -9.38
N HIS A 172 -22.14 -4.65 -9.35
CA HIS A 172 -23.17 -3.90 -8.65
C HIS A 172 -24.50 -4.53 -9.06
N PRO A 173 -25.42 -4.86 -8.12
CA PRO A 173 -26.73 -5.37 -8.51
C PRO A 173 -27.25 -4.39 -9.55
N SER A 174 -27.30 -4.86 -10.79
CA SER A 174 -27.67 -4.09 -11.96
C SER A 174 -28.86 -3.24 -11.55
N LEU A 175 -28.77 -1.92 -11.74
CA LEU A 175 -29.93 -1.03 -11.60
C LEU A 175 -31.08 -1.74 -12.32
N ILE A 176 -31.97 -2.34 -11.53
CA ILE A 176 -33.15 -3.00 -12.04
C ILE A 176 -33.88 -1.87 -12.74
N SER A 177 -33.91 -1.90 -14.06
CA SER A 177 -34.74 -0.99 -14.83
C SER A 177 -36.16 -1.36 -14.48
N VAL A 178 -36.71 -0.70 -13.46
CA VAL A 178 -38.12 -0.79 -13.12
C VAL A 178 -38.85 -0.17 -14.30
N ARG A 179 -39.32 -1.02 -15.23
CA ARG A 179 -40.37 -0.62 -16.15
C ARG A 179 -41.62 -0.46 -15.31
N VAL A 180 -42.04 0.78 -15.13
CA VAL A 180 -43.39 1.09 -14.69
C VAL A 180 -44.32 0.67 -15.81
N LEU A 181 -45.21 -0.29 -15.51
CA LEU A 181 -46.37 -0.64 -16.33
C LEU A 181 -47.49 0.39 -16.07
#